data_AF-A0A961E9V4-F1
#
_entry.id   AF-A0A961E9V4-F1
#
_cell.length_a   1.000
_cell.length_b   1.000
_cell.length_c   1.000
_cell.angle_alpha   90.00
_cell.angle_beta   90.00
_cell.angle_gamma   90.00
#
_symmetry.space_group_name_H-M   'P 1'
#
loop_
_entity.id
_entity.type
_entity.pdbx_description
1 polymer ?
#
loop_
_entity_poly.entity_id
_entity_poly.type
_entity_poly.pdbx_seq_one_letter_code
_entity_poly.pdbx_strand_id
1 'polypeptide(L)'
;MTNTERKRGPRADNSIKKLSTGGWRARPTLGTDPVTGKQVRPTKVFATKKAAQDWVDEQREQWRGRTWAAKSDRTFDDVADHWLKVREADERVRENTVRADRESLAYARRAFGKVAVQKLTPEALTDWSLTMTTKPGTNKDGTPRPGKALAPSTKRRAIVTVKSVMAHAVTLKWISHDPAAHLQAPEQKVIVAVAEGEIWSPEQMITFLDYVADHRLAGCFALTLLGLRREEVGGLRWCDLDLDAGELRIRQARVDVNGREVVDDPKNRRSVRDLPIPPRELAMLKAMRTTHQRERLAVGRPLTPEDLILSRIDGTPFPVRDYTRLFTDRRKAVKLPPITLRNLRHSSVSRMRAAGVPADVVAAWHGHSERMTQAVYGRVTDDRLAAAAVTLSNAVGQS
;
A
#
# COMPACT_ATOMS: atom_id res chain seq x y z
N MET A 1 9.77 -65.90 45.38
CA MET A 1 8.53 -65.11 45.38
C MET A 1 8.63 -64.08 44.27
N THR A 2 8.06 -64.38 43.11
CA THR A 2 8.09 -63.55 41.91
C THR A 2 7.11 -62.38 42.06
N ASN A 3 7.64 -61.16 42.02
CA ASN A 3 6.89 -59.92 42.16
C ASN A 3 6.21 -59.59 40.84
N THR A 4 4.93 -59.91 40.73
CA THR A 4 4.12 -59.64 39.53
C THR A 4 3.81 -58.14 39.45
N GLU A 5 4.53 -57.42 38.60
CA GLU A 5 4.17 -56.06 38.19
C GLU A 5 2.75 -56.06 37.57
N ARG A 6 1.79 -55.50 38.30
CA ARG A 6 0.45 -55.22 37.77
C ARG A 6 0.57 -54.14 36.69
N LYS A 7 0.53 -54.56 35.41
CA LYS A 7 0.23 -53.67 34.27
C LYS A 7 -1.05 -52.90 34.56
N ARG A 8 -0.93 -51.59 34.84
CA ARG A 8 -2.08 -50.67 34.92
C ARG A 8 -2.73 -50.59 33.54
N GLY A 9 -3.97 -51.07 33.42
CA GLY A 9 -4.78 -50.90 32.22
C GLY A 9 -4.98 -49.43 31.84
N PRO A 10 -5.42 -49.13 30.61
CA PRO A 10 -5.61 -47.76 30.13
C PRO A 10 -6.55 -47.02 31.10
N ARG A 11 -6.09 -45.88 31.65
CA ARG A 11 -6.92 -45.01 32.50
C ARG A 11 -8.18 -44.64 31.69
N ALA A 12 -9.35 -45.02 32.21
CA ALA A 12 -10.62 -44.56 31.67
C ALA A 12 -10.59 -43.03 31.56
N ASP A 13 -10.84 -42.51 30.38
CA ASP A 13 -10.84 -41.08 30.13
C ASP A 13 -12.02 -40.42 30.86
N ASN A 14 -11.76 -39.97 32.09
CA ASN A 14 -12.75 -39.31 32.96
C ASN A 14 -13.19 -37.93 32.45
N SER A 15 -12.77 -37.53 31.24
CA SER A 15 -13.18 -36.28 30.61
C SER A 15 -14.63 -36.30 30.15
N ILE A 16 -15.26 -37.46 29.94
CA ILE A 16 -16.65 -37.57 29.46
C ILE A 16 -17.56 -38.15 30.54
N LYS A 17 -18.65 -37.46 30.86
CA LYS A 17 -19.65 -37.90 31.86
C LYS A 17 -21.07 -37.74 31.35
N LYS A 18 -21.92 -38.75 31.56
CA LYS A 18 -23.37 -38.68 31.29
C LYS A 18 -24.03 -37.73 32.31
N LEU A 19 -24.92 -36.86 31.85
CA LEU A 19 -25.66 -35.94 32.71
C LEU A 19 -27.01 -36.55 33.11
N SER A 20 -27.50 -36.21 34.31
CA SER A 20 -28.81 -36.64 34.81
C SER A 20 -29.97 -36.09 33.98
N THR A 21 -29.79 -34.91 33.38
CA THR A 21 -30.75 -34.23 32.50
C THR A 21 -30.79 -34.80 31.07
N GLY A 22 -30.06 -35.89 30.79
CA GLY A 22 -29.78 -36.35 29.44
C GLY A 22 -28.57 -35.66 28.81
N GLY A 23 -27.90 -36.35 27.87
CA GLY A 23 -26.68 -35.88 27.20
C GLY A 23 -25.37 -36.23 27.91
N TRP A 24 -24.25 -35.78 27.32
CA TRP A 24 -22.87 -36.11 27.69
C TRP A 24 -22.02 -34.85 27.79
N ARG A 25 -21.44 -34.58 28.97
CA ARG A 25 -20.49 -33.49 29.20
C ARG A 25 -19.07 -33.96 28.93
N ALA A 26 -18.39 -33.30 28.00
CA ALA A 26 -16.95 -33.43 27.77
C ALA A 26 -16.18 -32.30 28.46
N ARG A 27 -15.11 -32.65 29.17
CA ARG A 27 -14.19 -31.73 29.88
C ARG A 27 -12.77 -32.30 29.90
N PRO A 28 -12.05 -32.31 28.76
CA PRO A 28 -10.68 -32.79 28.74
C PRO A 28 -9.75 -31.81 29.46
N THR A 29 -8.71 -32.33 30.10
CA THR A 29 -7.57 -31.50 30.51
C THR A 29 -6.57 -31.51 29.38
N LEU A 30 -6.31 -30.33 28.79
CA LEU A 30 -5.41 -30.20 27.64
C LEU A 30 -3.96 -29.98 28.08
N GLY A 31 -3.75 -29.12 29.08
CA GLY A 31 -2.44 -28.80 29.63
C GLY A 31 -2.52 -27.65 30.64
N THR A 32 -1.40 -26.97 30.85
CA THR A 32 -1.29 -25.78 31.70
C THR A 32 -0.98 -24.56 30.82
N ASP A 33 -1.72 -23.48 31.03
CA ASP A 33 -1.45 -22.20 30.37
C ASP A 33 -0.13 -21.62 30.91
N PRO A 34 0.85 -21.30 30.03
CA PRO A 34 2.19 -20.88 30.47
C PRO A 34 2.22 -19.47 31.10
N VAL A 35 1.21 -18.65 30.85
CA VAL A 35 1.12 -17.28 31.38
C VAL A 35 0.39 -17.25 32.71
N THR A 36 -0.75 -17.95 32.81
CA THR A 36 -1.60 -17.92 34.00
C THR A 36 -1.32 -19.05 34.98
N GLY A 37 -0.60 -20.10 34.57
CA GLY A 37 -0.33 -21.30 35.37
C GLY A 37 -1.56 -22.18 35.61
N LYS A 38 -2.72 -21.84 35.04
CA LYS A 38 -3.98 -22.56 35.25
C LYS A 38 -4.14 -23.72 34.26
N GLN A 39 -4.82 -24.78 34.70
CA GLN A 39 -5.14 -25.89 33.81
C GLN A 39 -6.20 -25.50 32.78
N VAL A 40 -5.92 -25.78 31.51
CA VAL A 40 -6.83 -25.56 30.39
C VAL A 40 -7.80 -26.74 30.28
N ARG A 41 -9.07 -26.48 30.60
CA ARG A 41 -10.14 -27.49 30.65
C ARG A 41 -11.40 -26.99 29.94
N PRO A 42 -11.43 -26.98 28.59
CA PRO A 42 -12.64 -26.59 27.86
C PRO A 42 -13.78 -27.54 28.23
N THR A 43 -15.02 -27.05 28.19
CA THR A 43 -16.20 -27.85 28.54
C THR A 43 -17.30 -27.65 27.51
N LYS A 44 -17.91 -28.75 27.04
CA LYS A 44 -19.06 -28.72 26.13
C LYS A 44 -19.97 -29.93 26.38
N VAL A 45 -21.26 -29.79 26.10
CA VAL A 45 -22.27 -30.84 26.26
C VAL A 45 -22.76 -31.29 24.88
N PHE A 46 -22.95 -32.59 24.71
CA PHE A 46 -23.35 -33.25 23.47
C PHE A 46 -24.53 -34.19 23.70
N ALA A 47 -25.31 -34.45 22.65
CA ALA A 47 -26.41 -35.42 22.72
C ALA A 47 -25.90 -36.87 22.86
N THR A 48 -24.76 -37.21 22.22
CA THR A 48 -24.22 -38.57 22.18
C THR A 48 -22.81 -38.64 22.78
N LYS A 49 -22.45 -39.83 23.31
CA LYS A 49 -21.10 -40.09 23.83
C LYS A 49 -20.04 -39.98 22.73
N LYS A 50 -20.37 -40.45 21.52
CA LYS A 50 -19.48 -40.41 20.36
C LYS A 50 -19.10 -38.97 19.99
N ALA A 51 -20.08 -38.08 19.85
CA ALA A 51 -19.80 -36.67 19.55
C ALA A 51 -18.98 -35.98 20.66
N ALA A 52 -19.18 -36.36 21.92
CA ALA A 52 -18.36 -35.89 23.04
C ALA A 52 -16.91 -36.39 22.94
N GLN A 53 -16.71 -37.64 22.50
CA GLN A 53 -15.38 -38.25 22.31
C GLN A 53 -14.66 -37.61 21.13
N ASP A 54 -15.30 -37.51 19.97
CA ASP A 54 -14.74 -36.90 18.77
C ASP A 54 -14.27 -35.45 19.06
N TRP A 55 -15.06 -34.68 19.82
CA TRP A 55 -14.67 -33.35 20.25
C TRP A 55 -13.49 -33.36 21.24
N VAL A 56 -13.44 -34.28 22.20
CA VAL A 56 -12.29 -34.40 23.13
C VAL A 56 -11.00 -34.65 22.35
N ASP A 57 -11.05 -35.54 21.37
CA ASP A 57 -9.90 -35.90 20.55
C ASP A 57 -9.47 -34.73 19.67
N GLU A 58 -10.42 -34.01 19.05
CA GLU A 58 -10.16 -32.77 18.31
C GLU A 58 -9.48 -31.71 19.21
N GLN A 59 -9.98 -31.48 20.42
CA GLN A 59 -9.39 -30.48 21.33
C GLN A 59 -7.95 -30.87 21.74
N ARG A 60 -7.68 -32.16 21.95
CA ARG A 60 -6.34 -32.67 22.27
C ARG A 60 -5.40 -32.57 21.07
N GLU A 61 -5.89 -32.86 19.88
CA GLU A 61 -5.13 -32.71 18.64
C GLU A 61 -4.77 -31.26 18.39
N GLN A 62 -5.73 -30.34 18.47
CA GLN A 62 -5.49 -28.90 18.36
C GLN A 62 -4.48 -28.41 19.40
N TRP A 63 -4.55 -28.92 20.63
CA TRP A 63 -3.59 -28.56 21.68
C TRP A 63 -2.18 -29.04 21.34
N ARG A 64 -2.02 -30.32 20.94
CA ARG A 64 -0.73 -30.90 20.52
C ARG A 64 -0.16 -30.19 19.30
N GLY A 65 -1.00 -29.88 18.32
CA GLY A 65 -0.67 -29.14 17.10
C GLY A 65 -0.47 -27.64 17.31
N ARG A 66 -0.63 -27.14 18.55
CA ARG A 66 -0.54 -25.71 18.89
C ARG A 66 -1.47 -24.82 18.06
N THR A 67 -2.62 -25.34 17.63
CA THR A 67 -3.68 -24.61 16.91
C THR A 67 -4.91 -24.35 17.77
N TRP A 68 -4.93 -24.87 19.00
CA TRP A 68 -6.04 -24.65 19.92
C TRP A 68 -6.25 -23.17 20.26
N ALA A 69 -7.50 -22.74 20.19
CA ALA A 69 -7.94 -21.41 20.62
C ALA A 69 -9.02 -21.55 21.71
N ALA A 70 -8.89 -20.76 22.78
CA ALA A 70 -9.91 -20.71 23.82
C ALA A 70 -11.20 -20.09 23.29
N LYS A 71 -12.36 -20.56 23.76
CA LYS A 71 -13.65 -19.92 23.44
C LYS A 71 -13.60 -18.44 23.85
N SER A 72 -13.93 -17.56 22.92
CA SER A 72 -13.91 -16.12 23.13
C SER A 72 -15.07 -15.46 22.40
N ASP A 73 -15.56 -14.36 22.95
CA ASP A 73 -16.53 -13.43 22.37
C ASP A 73 -15.86 -12.27 21.61
N ARG A 74 -14.52 -12.27 21.53
CA ARG A 74 -13.73 -11.27 20.80
C ARG A 74 -14.30 -11.06 19.41
N THR A 75 -14.64 -9.82 19.12
CA THR A 75 -15.30 -9.43 17.88
C THR A 75 -14.29 -9.17 16.76
N PHE A 76 -14.75 -9.08 15.52
CA PHE A 76 -13.90 -8.66 14.40
C PHE A 76 -13.29 -7.28 14.65
N ASP A 77 -14.04 -6.34 15.24
CA ASP A 77 -13.52 -5.01 15.61
C ASP A 77 -12.32 -5.13 16.55
N ASP A 78 -12.41 -5.94 17.60
CA ASP A 78 -11.33 -6.12 18.56
C ASP A 78 -10.06 -6.69 17.92
N VAL A 79 -10.22 -7.65 17.00
CA VAL A 79 -9.08 -8.23 16.27
C VAL A 79 -8.46 -7.20 15.34
N ALA A 80 -9.29 -6.49 14.57
CA ALA A 80 -8.84 -5.48 13.64
C ALA A 80 -8.18 -4.28 14.35
N ASP A 81 -8.64 -3.90 15.54
CA ASP A 81 -8.04 -2.85 16.37
C ASP A 81 -6.67 -3.27 16.89
N HIS A 82 -6.54 -4.52 17.39
CA HIS A 82 -5.23 -5.02 17.80
C HIS A 82 -4.27 -5.13 16.60
N TRP A 83 -4.76 -5.60 15.45
CA TRP A 83 -3.94 -5.70 14.23
C TRP A 83 -3.45 -4.32 13.79
N LEU A 84 -4.33 -3.30 13.79
CA LEU A 84 -3.95 -1.92 13.49
C LEU A 84 -2.95 -1.36 14.51
N LYS A 85 -3.13 -1.63 15.81
CA LYS A 85 -2.19 -1.21 16.85
C LYS A 85 -0.79 -1.78 16.62
N VAL A 86 -0.69 -3.06 16.24
CA VAL A 86 0.60 -3.69 15.91
C VAL A 86 1.20 -3.07 14.65
N ARG A 87 0.37 -2.81 13.62
CA ARG A 87 0.81 -2.15 12.38
C ARG A 87 1.31 -0.72 12.62
N GLU A 88 0.69 0.02 13.53
CA GLU A 88 1.08 1.39 13.90
C GLU A 88 2.37 1.46 14.71
N ALA A 89 2.63 0.44 15.52
CA ALA A 89 3.86 0.33 16.29
C ALA A 89 5.05 -0.20 15.47
N ASP A 90 4.83 -0.75 14.28
CA ASP A 90 5.89 -1.23 13.40
C ASP A 90 6.45 -0.09 12.57
N GLU A 91 7.65 0.39 12.91
CA GLU A 91 8.36 1.48 12.23
C GLU A 91 8.57 1.23 10.73
N ARG A 92 8.52 -0.03 10.27
CA ARG A 92 8.62 -0.38 8.85
C ARG A 92 7.33 -0.08 8.09
N VAL A 93 6.23 0.20 8.79
CA VAL A 93 4.92 0.47 8.23
C VAL A 93 4.63 1.96 8.24
N ARG A 94 4.61 2.56 7.04
CA ARG A 94 4.32 3.99 6.87
C ARG A 94 2.90 4.36 7.29
N GLU A 95 2.74 5.57 7.84
CA GLU A 95 1.46 6.13 8.30
C GLU A 95 0.36 6.08 7.22
N ASN A 96 0.71 6.41 5.97
CA ASN A 96 -0.23 6.35 4.84
C ASN A 96 -0.70 4.91 4.52
N THR A 97 0.12 3.90 4.81
CA THR A 97 -0.27 2.48 4.66
C THR A 97 -1.28 2.09 5.73
N VAL A 98 -1.04 2.49 6.98
CA VAL A 98 -2.00 2.29 8.08
C VAL A 98 -3.33 2.96 7.77
N ARG A 99 -3.30 4.23 7.30
CA ARG A 99 -4.50 4.95 6.85
C ARG A 99 -5.26 4.14 5.79
N ALA A 100 -4.56 3.64 4.76
CA ALA A 100 -5.18 2.84 3.71
C ALA A 100 -5.78 1.52 4.21
N ASP A 101 -5.18 0.90 5.24
CA ASP A 101 -5.75 -0.29 5.87
C ASP A 101 -7.00 0.03 6.67
N ARG A 102 -6.99 1.12 7.46
CA ARG A 102 -8.17 1.59 8.19
C ARG A 102 -9.35 1.80 7.23
N GLU A 103 -9.10 2.47 6.09
CA GLU A 103 -10.11 2.64 5.04
C GLU A 103 -10.60 1.31 4.45
N SER A 104 -9.69 0.35 4.25
CA SER A 104 -10.02 -0.95 3.67
C SER A 104 -10.79 -1.84 4.65
N LEU A 105 -10.52 -1.71 5.95
CA LEU A 105 -11.23 -2.43 7.00
C LEU A 105 -12.64 -1.89 7.26
N ALA A 106 -12.91 -0.62 6.93
CA ALA A 106 -14.23 -0.02 7.13
C ALA A 106 -15.36 -0.84 6.45
N TYR A 107 -15.07 -1.49 5.31
CA TYR A 107 -16.03 -2.34 4.62
C TYR A 107 -16.37 -3.62 5.40
N ALA A 108 -15.37 -4.26 5.99
CA ALA A 108 -15.53 -5.48 6.78
C ALA A 108 -16.14 -5.17 8.15
N ARG A 109 -15.70 -4.08 8.80
CA ARG A 109 -16.25 -3.64 10.09
C ARG A 109 -17.73 -3.30 10.01
N ARG A 110 -18.19 -2.71 8.90
CA ARG A 110 -19.63 -2.46 8.68
C ARG A 110 -20.46 -3.75 8.66
N ALA A 111 -19.91 -4.84 8.13
CA ALA A 111 -20.61 -6.12 8.02
C ALA A 111 -20.45 -7.01 9.28
N PHE A 112 -19.24 -7.02 9.84
CA PHE A 112 -18.82 -8.02 10.82
C PHE A 112 -18.27 -7.45 12.12
N GLY A 113 -18.21 -6.12 12.29
CA GLY A 113 -17.50 -5.48 13.40
C GLY A 113 -17.85 -6.04 14.77
N LYS A 114 -19.15 -6.27 15.03
CA LYS A 114 -19.66 -6.85 16.30
C LYS A 114 -19.78 -8.37 16.31
N VAL A 115 -19.47 -9.05 15.21
CA VAL A 115 -19.54 -10.51 15.12
C VAL A 115 -18.30 -11.09 15.79
N ALA A 116 -18.51 -12.05 16.70
CA ALA A 116 -17.40 -12.80 17.31
C ALA A 116 -16.59 -13.49 16.20
N VAL A 117 -15.26 -13.31 16.20
CA VAL A 117 -14.39 -13.80 15.12
C VAL A 117 -14.46 -15.32 14.95
N GLN A 118 -14.71 -16.06 16.03
CA GLN A 118 -14.91 -17.52 16.03
C GLN A 118 -16.22 -17.98 15.37
N LYS A 119 -17.15 -17.05 15.08
CA LYS A 119 -18.41 -17.31 14.37
C LYS A 119 -18.36 -16.94 12.89
N LEU A 120 -17.29 -16.31 12.42
CA LEU A 120 -17.14 -15.97 11.00
C LEU A 120 -16.84 -17.22 10.18
N THR A 121 -17.63 -17.45 9.14
CA THR A 121 -17.49 -18.61 8.24
C THR A 121 -16.90 -18.19 6.89
N PRO A 122 -16.26 -19.13 6.15
CA PRO A 122 -15.83 -18.86 4.78
C PRO A 122 -16.95 -18.40 3.86
N GLU A 123 -18.17 -18.94 4.04
CA GLU A 123 -19.37 -18.57 3.30
C GLU A 123 -19.74 -17.10 3.55
N ALA A 124 -19.85 -16.68 4.81
CA ALA A 124 -20.18 -15.30 5.15
C ALA A 124 -19.17 -14.29 4.57
N LEU A 125 -17.87 -14.62 4.60
CA LEU A 125 -16.81 -13.79 4.02
C LEU A 125 -16.88 -13.75 2.49
N THR A 126 -17.27 -14.87 1.86
CA THR A 126 -17.46 -14.95 0.41
C THR A 126 -18.63 -14.07 -0.02
N ASP A 127 -19.79 -14.17 0.65
CA ASP A 127 -20.96 -13.35 0.36
C ASP A 127 -20.68 -11.86 0.56
N TRP A 128 -19.96 -11.51 1.61
CA TRP A 128 -19.50 -10.13 1.83
C TRP A 128 -18.61 -9.64 0.68
N SER A 129 -17.72 -10.48 0.15
CA SER A 129 -16.83 -10.09 -0.95
C SER A 129 -17.57 -9.75 -2.25
N LEU A 130 -18.70 -10.42 -2.48
CA LEU A 130 -19.56 -10.19 -3.65
C LEU A 130 -20.38 -8.90 -3.49
N THR A 131 -20.82 -8.60 -2.27
CA THR A 131 -21.77 -7.52 -1.95
C THR A 131 -21.12 -6.19 -1.51
N MET A 132 -19.80 -6.05 -1.62
CA MET A 132 -19.11 -4.82 -1.20
C MET A 132 -19.54 -3.57 -1.99
N THR A 133 -20.01 -2.57 -1.24
CA THR A 133 -20.42 -1.26 -1.75
C THR A 133 -19.76 -0.12 -0.98
N THR A 134 -19.70 1.07 -1.58
CA THR A 134 -19.39 2.30 -0.85
C THR A 134 -20.39 2.54 0.28
N LYS A 135 -20.05 3.42 1.23
CA LYS A 135 -21.04 3.87 2.22
C LYS A 135 -22.23 4.51 1.47
N PRO A 136 -23.49 4.14 1.79
CA PRO A 136 -24.65 4.91 1.36
C PRO A 136 -24.50 6.35 1.85
N GLY A 137 -25.04 7.29 1.09
CA GLY A 137 -25.01 8.70 1.45
C GLY A 137 -26.36 9.34 1.21
N THR A 138 -26.37 10.67 1.19
CA THR A 138 -27.52 11.47 0.79
C THR A 138 -27.14 12.27 -0.46
N ASN A 139 -28.10 12.45 -1.35
CA ASN A 139 -28.00 13.38 -2.47
C ASN A 139 -28.14 14.83 -1.97
N LYS A 140 -27.82 15.81 -2.83
CA LYS A 140 -27.94 17.24 -2.49
C LYS A 140 -29.37 17.66 -2.17
N ASP A 141 -30.36 16.94 -2.70
CA ASP A 141 -31.80 17.13 -2.48
C ASP A 141 -32.33 16.42 -1.22
N GLY A 142 -31.44 15.82 -0.41
CA GLY A 142 -31.80 15.10 0.82
C GLY A 142 -32.22 13.64 0.60
N THR A 143 -32.35 13.17 -0.63
CA THR A 143 -32.78 11.79 -0.90
C THR A 143 -31.68 10.75 -0.59
N PRO A 144 -32.03 9.53 -0.15
CA PRO A 144 -31.05 8.46 0.08
C PRO A 144 -30.31 8.08 -1.21
N ARG A 145 -28.98 8.03 -1.14
CA ARG A 145 -28.12 7.57 -2.22
C ARG A 145 -27.54 6.19 -1.87
N PRO A 146 -27.89 5.13 -2.62
CA PRO A 146 -27.37 3.80 -2.35
C PRO A 146 -25.84 3.76 -2.55
N GLY A 147 -25.20 2.83 -1.85
CA GLY A 147 -23.78 2.55 -2.03
C GLY A 147 -23.52 2.02 -3.44
N LYS A 148 -22.46 2.50 -4.11
CA LYS A 148 -22.06 1.99 -5.42
C LYS A 148 -21.16 0.77 -5.26
N ALA A 149 -21.21 -0.16 -6.21
CA ALA A 149 -20.27 -1.28 -6.26
C ALA A 149 -18.82 -0.76 -6.27
N LEU A 150 -17.95 -1.42 -5.49
CA LEU A 150 -16.55 -1.04 -5.42
C LEU A 150 -15.78 -1.45 -6.69
N ALA A 151 -14.81 -0.63 -7.10
CA ALA A 151 -13.86 -0.98 -8.15
C ALA A 151 -13.06 -2.25 -7.78
N PRO A 152 -12.63 -3.08 -8.76
CA PRO A 152 -11.93 -4.34 -8.50
C PRO A 152 -10.68 -4.20 -7.61
N SER A 153 -9.89 -3.13 -7.81
CA SER A 153 -8.69 -2.84 -7.01
C SER A 153 -9.03 -2.53 -5.55
N THR A 154 -10.12 -1.81 -5.30
CA THR A 154 -10.61 -1.51 -3.94
C THR A 154 -11.13 -2.77 -3.27
N LYS A 155 -11.93 -3.59 -3.96
CA LYS A 155 -12.39 -4.89 -3.45
C LYS A 155 -11.21 -5.79 -3.07
N ARG A 156 -10.22 -5.92 -3.97
CA ARG A 156 -9.00 -6.69 -3.73
C ARG A 156 -8.29 -6.23 -2.47
N ARG A 157 -8.10 -4.91 -2.30
CA ARG A 157 -7.43 -4.37 -1.11
C ARG A 157 -8.18 -4.70 0.17
N ALA A 158 -9.50 -4.50 0.20
CA ALA A 158 -10.34 -4.86 1.35
C ALA A 158 -10.22 -6.35 1.71
N ILE A 159 -10.29 -7.24 0.71
CA ILE A 159 -10.15 -8.68 0.90
C ILE A 159 -8.77 -9.04 1.46
N VAL A 160 -7.69 -8.52 0.86
CA VAL A 160 -6.32 -8.78 1.32
C VAL A 160 -6.11 -8.30 2.75
N THR A 161 -6.63 -7.12 3.11
CA THR A 161 -6.53 -6.61 4.49
C THR A 161 -7.30 -7.51 5.46
N VAL A 162 -8.51 -7.98 5.12
CA VAL A 162 -9.26 -8.94 5.95
C VAL A 162 -8.49 -10.24 6.14
N LYS A 163 -7.91 -10.80 5.07
CA LYS A 163 -7.07 -12.01 5.17
C LYS A 163 -5.90 -11.80 6.14
N SER A 164 -5.26 -10.63 6.10
CA SER A 164 -4.19 -10.28 7.04
C SER A 164 -4.68 -10.20 8.50
N VAL A 165 -5.86 -9.61 8.74
CA VAL A 165 -6.48 -9.56 10.08
C VAL A 165 -6.83 -10.96 10.61
N MET A 166 -7.37 -11.84 9.77
CA MET A 166 -7.73 -13.20 10.20
C MET A 166 -6.49 -14.07 10.42
N ALA A 167 -5.47 -13.96 9.58
CA ALA A 167 -4.17 -14.59 9.79
C ALA A 167 -3.50 -14.13 11.10
N HIS A 168 -3.66 -12.86 11.47
CA HIS A 168 -3.20 -12.34 12.76
C HIS A 168 -3.95 -12.97 13.95
N ALA A 169 -5.27 -13.15 13.84
CA ALA A 169 -6.05 -13.86 14.85
C ALA A 169 -5.61 -15.32 15.04
N VAL A 170 -5.26 -16.02 13.95
CA VAL A 170 -4.68 -17.38 14.02
C VAL A 170 -3.32 -17.35 14.69
N THR A 171 -2.47 -16.38 14.36
CA THR A 171 -1.13 -16.22 14.93
C THR A 171 -1.20 -16.05 16.44
N LEU A 172 -2.14 -15.23 16.93
CA LEU A 172 -2.40 -14.99 18.36
C LEU A 172 -3.25 -16.08 19.04
N LYS A 173 -3.63 -17.15 18.32
CA LYS A 173 -4.46 -18.25 18.84
C LYS A 173 -5.82 -17.80 19.37
N TRP A 174 -6.39 -16.77 18.77
CA TRP A 174 -7.77 -16.33 19.02
C TRP A 174 -8.80 -17.12 18.22
N ILE A 175 -8.37 -17.70 17.09
CA ILE A 175 -9.12 -18.66 16.28
C ILE A 175 -8.21 -19.83 15.90
N SER A 176 -8.78 -21.02 15.78
CA SER A 176 -8.01 -22.24 15.45
C SER A 176 -7.73 -22.40 13.95
N HIS A 177 -8.56 -21.81 13.10
CA HIS A 177 -8.44 -21.85 11.64
C HIS A 177 -8.75 -20.47 11.04
N ASP A 178 -8.19 -20.18 9.86
CA ASP A 178 -8.46 -18.94 9.14
C ASP A 178 -9.66 -19.12 8.18
N PRO A 179 -10.84 -18.54 8.48
CA PRO A 179 -12.00 -18.63 7.59
C PRO A 179 -11.82 -17.82 6.30
N ALA A 180 -10.82 -16.92 6.22
CA ALA A 180 -10.52 -16.12 5.03
C ALA A 180 -9.43 -16.73 4.13
N ALA A 181 -8.84 -17.88 4.51
CA ALA A 181 -7.68 -18.47 3.82
C ALA A 181 -7.90 -18.61 2.30
N HIS A 182 -9.08 -19.11 1.92
CA HIS A 182 -9.45 -19.37 0.53
C HIS A 182 -10.29 -18.27 -0.11
N LEU A 183 -10.49 -17.14 0.58
CA LEU A 183 -11.23 -16.02 0.05
C LEU A 183 -10.53 -15.48 -1.21
N GLN A 184 -11.28 -15.46 -2.31
CA GLN A 184 -10.80 -15.04 -3.63
C GLN A 184 -10.87 -13.53 -3.76
N ALA A 185 -9.77 -12.92 -4.18
CA ALA A 185 -9.72 -11.49 -4.47
C ALA A 185 -9.70 -11.29 -5.98
N PRO A 186 -10.38 -10.25 -6.52
CA PRO A 186 -10.33 -9.93 -7.94
C PRO A 186 -8.88 -9.90 -8.43
N GLU A 187 -8.62 -10.46 -9.61
CA GLU A 187 -7.29 -10.45 -10.19
C GLU A 187 -6.78 -9.02 -10.34
N GLN A 188 -5.49 -8.86 -10.12
CA GLN A 188 -4.85 -7.59 -10.41
C GLN A 188 -4.81 -7.45 -11.92
N LYS A 189 -5.50 -6.43 -12.46
CA LYS A 189 -5.36 -6.06 -13.87
C LYS A 189 -3.88 -5.95 -14.20
N VAL A 190 -3.46 -6.58 -15.29
CA VAL A 190 -2.10 -6.45 -15.81
C VAL A 190 -1.80 -4.98 -15.99
N ILE A 191 -0.65 -4.53 -15.47
CA ILE A 191 -0.21 -3.14 -15.64
C ILE A 191 0.22 -3.00 -17.11
N VAL A 192 -0.69 -2.51 -17.94
CA VAL A 192 -0.40 -2.16 -19.33
C VAL A 192 0.20 -0.75 -19.42
N ALA A 193 0.94 -0.50 -20.50
CA ALA A 193 1.37 0.85 -20.87
C ALA A 193 0.16 1.80 -20.84
N VAL A 194 0.35 2.99 -20.27
CA VAL A 194 -0.64 4.06 -20.38
C VAL A 194 -0.88 4.34 -21.86
N ALA A 195 -2.15 4.43 -22.28
CA ALA A 195 -2.50 4.65 -23.67
C ALA A 195 -1.84 5.93 -24.21
N GLU A 196 -1.50 5.97 -25.50
CA GLU A 196 -0.78 7.10 -26.09
C GLU A 196 -1.52 8.44 -25.92
N GLY A 197 -2.86 8.43 -25.99
CA GLY A 197 -3.70 9.61 -25.74
C GLY A 197 -3.77 10.06 -24.26
N GLU A 198 -3.19 9.31 -23.34
CA GLU A 198 -3.14 9.63 -21.90
C GLU A 198 -1.79 10.18 -21.43
N ILE A 199 -0.81 10.30 -22.35
CA ILE A 199 0.50 10.91 -22.11
C ILE A 199 0.67 12.16 -22.97
N TRP A 200 1.58 13.06 -22.57
CA TRP A 200 1.89 14.25 -23.37
C TRP A 200 2.90 13.97 -24.48
N SER A 201 2.76 14.72 -25.59
CA SER A 201 3.77 14.81 -26.64
C SER A 201 4.94 15.72 -26.22
N PRO A 202 6.11 15.63 -26.87
CA PRO A 202 7.21 16.55 -26.62
C PRO A 202 6.81 18.02 -26.80
N GLU A 203 6.00 18.31 -27.81
CA GLU A 203 5.53 19.67 -28.12
C GLU A 203 4.63 20.20 -27.00
N GLN A 204 3.75 19.35 -26.44
CA GLN A 204 2.90 19.71 -25.31
C GLN A 204 3.72 19.95 -24.03
N MET A 205 4.75 19.13 -23.79
CA MET A 205 5.68 19.31 -22.69
C MET A 205 6.44 20.64 -22.82
N ILE A 206 6.96 20.95 -24.01
CA ILE A 206 7.68 22.19 -24.31
C ILE A 206 6.74 23.40 -24.14
N THR A 207 5.55 23.34 -24.74
CA THR A 207 4.52 24.38 -24.62
C THR A 207 4.18 24.70 -23.17
N PHE A 208 4.07 23.68 -22.32
CA PHE A 208 3.82 23.88 -20.90
C PHE A 208 5.00 24.56 -20.20
N LEU A 209 6.23 24.11 -20.46
CA LEU A 209 7.44 24.67 -19.85
C LEU A 209 7.68 26.13 -20.25
N ASP A 210 7.43 26.49 -21.51
CA ASP A 210 7.53 27.87 -21.99
C ASP A 210 6.49 28.75 -21.30
N TYR A 211 5.24 28.27 -21.19
CA TYR A 211 4.18 29.02 -20.51
C TYR A 211 4.47 29.28 -19.03
N VAL A 212 5.10 28.34 -18.33
CA VAL A 212 5.38 28.47 -16.88
C VAL A 212 6.77 29.02 -16.58
N ALA A 213 7.56 29.43 -17.58
CA ALA A 213 8.96 29.83 -17.41
C ALA A 213 9.15 30.93 -16.34
N ASP A 214 8.25 31.91 -16.32
CA ASP A 214 8.30 33.03 -15.37
C ASP A 214 7.56 32.77 -14.04
N HIS A 215 6.97 31.57 -13.87
CA HIS A 215 6.26 31.24 -12.65
C HIS A 215 7.26 31.04 -11.49
N ARG A 216 6.94 31.52 -10.29
CA ARG A 216 7.79 31.34 -9.08
C ARG A 216 8.11 29.88 -8.69
N LEU A 217 7.44 28.91 -9.33
CA LEU A 217 7.60 27.45 -9.13
C LEU A 217 7.95 26.74 -10.44
N ALA A 218 8.47 27.45 -11.45
CA ALA A 218 8.84 26.93 -12.77
C ALA A 218 9.75 25.69 -12.66
N GLY A 219 10.76 25.73 -11.79
CA GLY A 219 11.65 24.61 -11.52
C GLY A 219 10.93 23.37 -10.97
N CYS A 220 9.92 23.54 -10.11
CA CYS A 220 9.12 22.40 -9.63
C CYS A 220 8.35 21.73 -10.77
N PHE A 221 7.79 22.53 -11.68
CA PHE A 221 7.10 22.02 -12.87
C PHE A 221 8.04 21.27 -13.80
N ALA A 222 9.22 21.83 -14.06
CA ALA A 222 10.29 21.18 -14.81
C ALA A 222 10.64 19.80 -14.23
N LEU A 223 10.88 19.71 -12.92
CA LEU A 223 11.19 18.44 -12.24
C LEU A 223 10.05 17.41 -12.35
N THR A 224 8.79 17.85 -12.29
CA THR A 224 7.64 16.97 -12.54
C THR A 224 7.68 16.37 -13.96
N LEU A 225 8.04 17.16 -14.97
CA LEU A 225 8.14 16.71 -16.36
C LEU A 225 9.36 15.81 -16.61
N LEU A 226 10.42 15.95 -15.81
CA LEU A 226 11.50 14.95 -15.71
C LEU A 226 11.06 13.63 -15.06
N GLY A 227 9.79 13.55 -14.64
CA GLY A 227 9.20 12.32 -14.12
C GLY A 227 9.36 12.14 -12.62
N LEU A 228 9.79 13.15 -11.85
CA LEU A 228 9.77 13.06 -10.39
C LEU A 228 8.35 12.87 -9.87
N ARG A 229 8.21 12.08 -8.80
CA ARG A 229 6.92 11.93 -8.13
C ARG A 229 6.57 13.24 -7.42
N ARG A 230 5.26 13.51 -7.28
CA ARG A 230 4.77 14.71 -6.59
C ARG A 230 5.37 14.86 -5.20
N GLU A 231 5.42 13.76 -4.44
CA GLU A 231 6.01 13.71 -3.11
C GLU A 231 7.53 13.90 -3.12
N GLU A 232 8.24 13.51 -4.19
CA GLU A 232 9.67 13.78 -4.35
C GLU A 232 9.90 15.28 -4.59
N VAL A 233 9.15 15.90 -5.53
CA VAL A 233 9.20 17.36 -5.75
C VAL A 233 8.87 18.13 -4.47
N GLY A 234 7.87 17.67 -3.72
CA GLY A 234 7.49 18.26 -2.45
C GLY A 234 8.53 18.07 -1.35
N GLY A 235 9.37 17.05 -1.42
CA GLY A 235 10.42 16.77 -0.42
C GLY A 235 11.74 17.49 -0.66
N LEU A 236 11.98 18.01 -1.87
CA LEU A 236 13.28 18.60 -2.23
C LEU A 236 13.57 19.89 -1.48
N ARG A 237 14.80 20.00 -0.98
CA ARG A 237 15.39 21.21 -0.38
C ARG A 237 16.41 21.83 -1.33
N TRP A 238 16.81 23.06 -1.04
CA TRP A 238 17.87 23.71 -1.83
C TRP A 238 19.23 23.01 -1.71
N CYS A 239 19.56 22.39 -0.57
CA CYS A 239 20.76 21.58 -0.39
C CYS A 239 20.77 20.29 -1.21
N ASP A 240 19.59 19.84 -1.67
CA ASP A 240 19.45 18.66 -2.50
C ASP A 240 19.71 18.98 -3.99
N LEU A 241 19.97 20.25 -4.34
CA LEU A 241 20.25 20.72 -5.70
C LEU A 241 21.65 21.33 -5.78
N ASP A 242 22.53 20.68 -6.53
CA ASP A 242 23.81 21.26 -6.94
C ASP A 242 23.64 21.95 -8.30
N LEU A 243 23.31 23.24 -8.27
CA LEU A 243 23.02 24.00 -9.48
C LEU A 243 24.29 24.33 -10.29
N ASP A 244 25.47 24.19 -9.70
CA ASP A 244 26.74 24.44 -10.39
C ASP A 244 27.20 23.18 -11.13
N ALA A 245 27.12 22.02 -10.47
CA ALA A 245 27.37 20.72 -11.10
C ALA A 245 26.20 20.23 -11.99
N GLY A 246 25.00 20.80 -11.84
CA GLY A 246 23.80 20.34 -12.56
C GLY A 246 23.28 19.01 -12.05
N GLU A 247 23.31 18.78 -10.73
CA GLU A 247 22.92 17.52 -10.09
C GLU A 247 21.76 17.71 -9.11
N LEU A 248 20.85 16.73 -9.08
CA LEU A 248 19.70 16.67 -8.18
C LEU A 248 19.79 15.39 -7.34
N ARG A 249 19.59 15.52 -6.03
CA ARG A 249 19.65 14.42 -5.07
C ARG A 249 18.30 14.17 -4.41
N ILE A 250 17.65 13.05 -4.74
CA ILE A 250 16.33 12.73 -4.17
C ILE A 250 16.54 11.98 -2.86
N ARG A 251 16.37 12.67 -1.73
CA ARG A 251 16.66 12.12 -0.40
C ARG A 251 15.46 11.89 0.50
N GLN A 252 14.39 12.66 0.32
CA GLN A 252 13.16 12.58 1.12
C GLN A 252 11.92 12.82 0.26
N ALA A 253 10.76 12.46 0.78
CA ALA A 253 9.46 12.70 0.16
C ALA A 253 8.51 13.38 1.15
N ARG A 254 7.66 14.29 0.67
CA ARG A 254 6.61 14.90 1.49
C ARG A 254 5.23 14.41 1.05
N VAL A 255 4.45 13.86 1.98
CA VAL A 255 3.13 13.28 1.72
C VAL A 255 2.05 13.96 2.56
N ASP A 256 0.85 14.08 2.02
CA ASP A 256 -0.35 14.47 2.77
C ASP A 256 -0.98 13.22 3.39
N VAL A 257 -1.08 13.20 4.72
CA VAL A 257 -1.79 12.18 5.49
C VAL A 257 -2.89 12.89 6.29
N ASN A 258 -4.13 12.77 5.83
CA ASN A 258 -5.31 13.40 6.46
C ASN A 258 -5.19 14.93 6.63
N GLY A 259 -4.59 15.62 5.65
CA GLY A 259 -4.37 17.07 5.75
C GLY A 259 -3.15 17.49 6.57
N ARG A 260 -2.40 16.54 7.12
CA ARG A 260 -1.08 16.77 7.72
C ARG A 260 0.01 16.44 6.71
N GLU A 261 0.92 17.37 6.50
CA GLU A 261 2.12 17.13 5.68
C GLU A 261 3.16 16.39 6.53
N VAL A 262 3.58 15.21 6.06
CA VAL A 262 4.56 14.35 6.71
C VAL A 262 5.77 14.21 5.79
N VAL A 263 6.96 14.43 6.34
CA VAL A 263 8.22 14.10 5.67
C VAL A 263 8.53 12.63 5.97
N ASP A 264 8.78 11.86 4.93
CA ASP A 264 9.04 10.42 4.97
C ASP A 264 10.22 10.11 4.07
N ASP A 265 10.91 9.00 4.33
CA ASP A 265 11.93 8.49 3.42
C ASP A 265 11.28 8.14 2.07
N PRO A 266 12.01 8.23 0.95
CA PRO A 266 11.46 7.88 -0.35
C PRO A 266 10.91 6.44 -0.34
N LYS A 267 9.80 6.20 -1.06
CA LYS A 267 8.94 5.00 -0.92
C LYS A 267 9.70 3.67 -0.84
N ASN A 268 10.77 3.55 -1.61
CA ASN A 268 11.65 2.40 -1.65
C ASN A 268 13.11 2.87 -1.65
N ARG A 269 14.06 2.01 -1.26
CA ARG A 269 15.51 2.30 -1.35
C ARG A 269 15.94 2.80 -2.73
N ARG A 270 15.33 2.30 -3.82
CA ARG A 270 15.61 2.74 -5.21
C ARG A 270 15.08 4.14 -5.55
N SER A 271 14.20 4.71 -4.73
CA SER A 271 13.74 6.08 -4.91
C SER A 271 14.78 7.09 -4.46
N VAL A 272 15.71 6.70 -3.56
CA VAL A 272 16.91 7.48 -3.25
C VAL A 272 17.86 7.37 -4.42
N ARG A 273 18.08 8.48 -5.13
CA ARG A 273 18.86 8.51 -6.38
C ARG A 273 19.36 9.91 -6.70
N ASP A 274 20.41 9.95 -7.50
CA ASP A 274 20.99 11.18 -8.03
C ASP A 274 20.75 11.23 -9.54
N LEU A 275 20.37 12.40 -10.03
CA LEU A 275 20.02 12.61 -11.42
C LEU A 275 20.75 13.85 -11.96
N PRO A 276 21.32 13.78 -13.17
CA PRO A 276 21.74 14.97 -13.87
C PRO A 276 20.50 15.80 -14.25
N ILE A 277 20.63 17.12 -14.15
CA ILE A 277 19.59 18.08 -14.51
C ILE A 277 19.87 18.56 -15.93
N PRO A 278 18.96 18.36 -16.90
CA PRO A 278 19.19 18.84 -18.25
C PRO A 278 19.24 20.38 -18.31
N PRO A 279 19.92 20.98 -19.32
CA PRO A 279 20.27 22.40 -19.31
C PRO A 279 19.08 23.36 -19.16
N ARG A 280 17.94 23.05 -19.80
CA ARG A 280 16.73 23.89 -19.73
C ARG A 280 16.17 23.91 -18.31
N GLU A 281 16.00 22.75 -17.71
CA GLU A 281 15.48 22.59 -16.35
C GLU A 281 16.44 23.19 -15.32
N LEU A 282 17.75 23.08 -15.55
CA LEU A 282 18.77 23.73 -14.74
C LEU A 282 18.64 25.25 -14.76
N ALA A 283 18.45 25.84 -15.94
CA ALA A 283 18.21 27.28 -16.08
C ALA A 283 16.93 27.71 -15.35
N MET A 284 15.85 26.95 -15.47
CA MET A 284 14.59 27.20 -14.75
C MET A 284 14.77 27.11 -13.22
N LEU A 285 15.55 26.15 -12.71
CA LEU A 285 15.85 26.03 -11.28
C LEU A 285 16.72 27.19 -10.77
N LYS A 286 17.71 27.64 -11.55
CA LYS A 286 18.53 28.83 -11.24
C LYS A 286 17.66 30.09 -11.16
N ALA A 287 16.80 30.32 -12.15
CA ALA A 287 15.86 31.44 -12.14
C ALA A 287 14.90 31.38 -10.94
N MET A 288 14.36 30.19 -10.64
CA MET A 288 13.51 29.96 -9.48
C MET A 288 14.23 30.26 -8.16
N ARG A 289 15.52 29.90 -8.03
CA ARG A 289 16.33 30.21 -6.84
C ARG A 289 16.48 31.72 -6.64
N THR A 290 16.77 32.45 -7.71
CA THR A 290 16.85 33.92 -7.68
C THR A 290 15.53 34.55 -7.25
N THR A 291 14.39 34.07 -7.78
CA THR A 291 13.06 34.53 -7.37
C THR A 291 12.81 34.25 -5.90
N HIS A 292 13.08 33.03 -5.42
CA HIS A 292 12.92 32.67 -4.02
C HIS A 292 13.82 33.52 -3.10
N GLN A 293 15.07 33.79 -3.47
CA GLN A 293 15.96 34.65 -2.70
C GLN A 293 15.37 36.06 -2.54
N ARG A 294 14.84 36.65 -3.62
CA ARG A 294 14.18 37.97 -3.56
C ARG A 294 12.93 37.97 -2.69
N GLU A 295 12.06 36.98 -2.86
CA GLU A 295 10.84 36.79 -2.05
C GLU A 295 11.18 36.68 -0.56
N ARG A 296 12.23 35.91 -0.24
CA ARG A 296 12.69 35.64 1.13
C ARG A 296 13.35 36.86 1.79
N LEU A 297 14.12 37.63 1.02
CA LEU A 297 14.66 38.92 1.49
C LEU A 297 13.54 39.93 1.78
N ALA A 298 12.51 40.00 0.94
CA ALA A 298 11.39 40.93 1.11
C ALA A 298 10.59 40.68 2.41
N VAL A 299 10.59 39.45 2.92
CA VAL A 299 9.96 39.09 4.20
C VAL A 299 10.95 39.00 5.37
N GLY A 300 12.18 39.49 5.20
CA GLY A 300 13.20 39.53 6.26
C GLY A 300 13.74 38.17 6.69
N ARG A 301 13.58 37.12 5.86
CA ARG A 301 13.98 35.75 6.20
C ARG A 301 14.83 35.17 5.06
N PRO A 302 16.17 35.28 5.09
CA PRO A 302 17.04 34.75 4.03
C PRO A 302 16.77 33.29 3.69
N LEU A 303 17.03 32.93 2.43
CA LEU A 303 16.90 31.54 1.96
C LEU A 303 18.04 30.69 2.52
N THR A 304 17.71 29.55 3.10
CA THR A 304 18.65 28.58 3.69
C THR A 304 18.74 27.30 2.85
N PRO A 305 19.83 26.53 2.95
CA PRO A 305 19.95 25.24 2.25
C PRO A 305 18.83 24.24 2.59
N GLU A 306 18.31 24.27 3.82
CA GLU A 306 17.27 23.36 4.31
C GLU A 306 15.86 23.75 3.88
N ASP A 307 15.68 24.95 3.33
CA ASP A 307 14.39 25.41 2.83
C ASP A 307 13.92 24.54 1.64
N LEU A 308 12.63 24.22 1.65
CA LEU A 308 11.98 23.43 0.60
C LEU A 308 11.87 24.25 -0.69
N ILE A 309 12.07 23.60 -1.84
CA ILE A 309 11.89 24.26 -3.14
C ILE A 309 10.40 24.47 -3.47
N LEU A 310 9.53 23.58 -2.95
CA LEU A 310 8.08 23.73 -3.03
C LEU A 310 7.57 24.46 -1.78
N SER A 311 7.73 25.78 -1.78
CA SER A 311 7.37 26.69 -0.68
C SER A 311 6.32 27.73 -1.09
N ARG A 312 5.84 28.53 -0.15
CA ARG A 312 5.15 29.80 -0.40
C ARG A 312 6.17 30.95 -0.46
N ILE A 313 5.69 32.16 -0.77
CA ILE A 313 6.52 33.38 -0.83
C ILE A 313 7.21 33.65 0.52
N ASP A 314 6.50 33.43 1.63
CA ASP A 314 7.02 33.58 3.00
C ASP A 314 8.00 32.46 3.42
N GLY A 315 8.24 31.48 2.55
CA GLY A 315 9.11 30.35 2.83
C GLY A 315 8.46 29.19 3.57
N THR A 316 7.18 29.28 3.95
CA THR A 316 6.47 28.14 4.54
C THR A 316 6.25 27.03 3.51
N PRO A 317 6.14 25.75 3.91
CA PRO A 317 5.90 24.67 2.97
C PRO A 317 4.61 24.85 2.16
N PHE A 318 4.68 24.65 0.84
CA PHE A 318 3.49 24.69 -0.01
C PHE A 318 2.83 23.30 -0.05
N PRO A 319 1.55 23.13 0.33
CA PRO A 319 0.94 21.81 0.46
C PRO A 319 1.04 20.99 -0.83
N VAL A 320 1.45 19.72 -0.74
CA VAL A 320 1.64 18.88 -1.93
C VAL A 320 0.33 18.62 -2.65
N ARG A 321 -0.78 18.61 -1.91
CA ARG A 321 -2.14 18.53 -2.48
C ARG A 321 -2.45 19.74 -3.37
N ASP A 322 -2.09 20.94 -2.91
CA ASP A 322 -2.36 22.17 -3.63
C ASP A 322 -1.46 22.30 -4.87
N TYR A 323 -0.28 21.67 -4.87
CA TYR A 323 0.60 21.67 -6.03
C TYR A 323 -0.04 20.98 -7.24
N THR A 324 -0.83 19.93 -7.00
CA THR A 324 -1.59 19.26 -8.06
C THR A 324 -2.67 20.16 -8.66
N ARG A 325 -3.31 20.97 -7.82
CA ARG A 325 -4.33 21.95 -8.25
C ARG A 325 -3.66 23.07 -9.06
N LEU A 326 -2.56 23.62 -8.54
CA LEU A 326 -1.78 24.63 -9.22
C LEU A 326 -1.31 24.17 -10.61
N PHE A 327 -0.74 22.96 -10.72
CA PHE A 327 -0.39 22.39 -12.03
C PHE A 327 -1.60 22.31 -12.96
N THR A 328 -2.74 21.83 -12.44
CA THR A 328 -3.99 21.70 -13.20
C THR A 328 -4.47 23.05 -13.74
N ASP A 329 -4.36 24.10 -12.94
CA ASP A 329 -4.79 25.45 -13.31
C ASP A 329 -3.87 26.06 -14.38
N ARG A 330 -2.54 25.92 -14.22
CA ARG A 330 -1.57 26.37 -15.26
C ARG A 330 -1.77 25.63 -16.57
N ARG A 331 -1.98 24.31 -16.50
CA ARG A 331 -2.26 23.46 -17.66
C ARG A 331 -3.53 23.89 -18.40
N LYS A 332 -4.60 24.23 -17.67
CA LYS A 332 -5.84 24.74 -18.27
C LYS A 332 -5.64 26.09 -18.93
N ALA A 333 -4.84 26.98 -18.34
CA ALA A 333 -4.59 28.31 -18.89
C ALA A 333 -3.91 28.26 -20.27
N VAL A 334 -3.05 27.26 -20.51
CA VAL A 334 -2.42 27.00 -21.81
C VAL A 334 -3.22 26.00 -22.68
N LYS A 335 -4.46 25.66 -22.28
CA LYS A 335 -5.40 24.79 -23.02
C LYS A 335 -4.86 23.40 -23.39
N LEU A 336 -3.91 22.87 -22.61
CA LEU A 336 -3.36 21.54 -22.84
C LEU A 336 -4.32 20.43 -22.36
N PRO A 337 -4.25 19.22 -22.97
CA PRO A 337 -5.14 18.12 -22.65
C PRO A 337 -4.99 17.69 -21.18
N PRO A 338 -6.08 17.24 -20.53
CA PRO A 338 -6.03 16.78 -19.15
C PRO A 338 -5.02 15.65 -18.96
N ILE A 339 -4.14 15.80 -17.97
CA ILE A 339 -3.19 14.77 -17.56
C ILE A 339 -3.03 14.80 -16.05
N THR A 340 -2.75 13.63 -15.45
CA THR A 340 -2.38 13.55 -14.04
C THR A 340 -0.86 13.68 -13.88
N LEU A 341 -0.37 14.15 -12.72
CA LEU A 341 1.07 14.18 -12.45
C LEU A 341 1.72 12.78 -12.56
N ARG A 342 0.96 11.73 -12.23
CA ARG A 342 1.39 10.34 -12.44
C ARG A 342 1.56 10.03 -13.93
N ASN A 343 0.63 10.45 -14.78
CA ASN A 343 0.71 10.21 -16.22
C ASN A 343 1.78 11.09 -16.90
N LEU A 344 2.16 12.24 -16.35
CA LEU A 344 3.35 12.98 -16.80
C LEU A 344 4.62 12.17 -16.63
N ARG A 345 4.77 11.50 -15.49
CA ARG A 345 5.86 10.56 -15.30
C ARG A 345 5.81 9.41 -16.30
N HIS A 346 4.62 8.89 -16.62
CA HIS A 346 4.48 7.90 -17.69
C HIS A 346 4.86 8.48 -19.06
N SER A 347 4.65 9.78 -19.30
CA SER A 347 5.11 10.48 -20.50
C SER A 347 6.64 10.48 -20.56
N SER A 348 7.32 10.88 -19.48
CA SER A 348 8.79 10.85 -19.39
C SER A 348 9.37 9.44 -19.67
N VAL A 349 8.83 8.41 -19.00
CA VAL A 349 9.25 7.01 -19.23
C VAL A 349 9.05 6.60 -20.70
N SER A 350 7.87 6.89 -21.26
CA SER A 350 7.54 6.53 -22.64
C SER A 350 8.48 7.20 -23.64
N ARG A 351 8.78 8.49 -23.44
CA ARG A 351 9.67 9.26 -24.32
C ARG A 351 11.11 8.80 -24.24
N MET A 352 11.64 8.53 -23.05
CA MET A 352 12.99 7.95 -22.92
C MET A 352 13.08 6.59 -23.62
N ARG A 353 12.05 5.75 -23.48
CA ARG A 353 12.00 4.47 -24.18
C ARG A 353 11.91 4.65 -25.70
N ALA A 354 11.07 5.56 -26.19
CA ALA A 354 10.97 5.86 -27.61
C ALA A 354 12.30 6.37 -28.19
N ALA A 355 13.07 7.14 -27.41
CA ALA A 355 14.42 7.60 -27.75
C ALA A 355 15.51 6.50 -27.63
N GLY A 356 15.14 5.24 -27.42
CA GLY A 356 16.09 4.12 -27.37
C GLY A 356 16.80 3.92 -26.03
N VAL A 357 16.47 4.68 -24.98
CA VAL A 357 17.15 4.54 -23.68
C VAL A 357 16.88 3.16 -23.08
N PRO A 358 17.93 2.43 -22.63
CA PRO A 358 17.81 1.10 -22.01
C PRO A 358 16.85 1.07 -20.81
N ALA A 359 16.17 -0.07 -20.61
CA ALA A 359 15.07 -0.18 -19.64
C ALA A 359 15.55 -0.08 -18.19
N ASP A 360 16.75 -0.57 -17.90
CA ASP A 360 17.48 -0.45 -16.65
C ASP A 360 17.82 1.01 -16.33
N VAL A 361 18.32 1.77 -17.32
CA VAL A 361 18.62 3.20 -17.18
C VAL A 361 17.33 4.00 -16.93
N VAL A 362 16.27 3.74 -17.68
CA VAL A 362 14.96 4.38 -17.46
C VAL A 362 14.39 4.00 -16.08
N ALA A 363 14.58 2.75 -15.64
CA ALA A 363 14.16 2.33 -14.31
C ALA A 363 14.96 3.04 -13.20
N ALA A 364 16.28 3.20 -13.37
CA ALA A 364 17.14 3.93 -12.46
C ALA A 364 16.73 5.41 -12.37
N TRP A 365 16.54 6.08 -13.52
CA TRP A 365 16.09 7.49 -13.59
C TRP A 365 14.81 7.73 -12.80
N HIS A 366 13.87 6.80 -12.91
CA HIS A 366 12.57 6.93 -12.27
C HIS A 366 12.59 6.38 -10.83
N GLY A 367 13.52 5.52 -10.45
CA GLY A 367 13.42 4.77 -9.19
C GLY A 367 12.28 3.74 -9.25
N HIS A 368 12.24 2.98 -10.34
CA HIS A 368 11.39 1.79 -10.54
C HIS A 368 12.23 0.50 -10.44
N SER A 369 11.56 -0.65 -10.44
CA SER A 369 12.24 -1.90 -10.79
C SER A 369 12.30 -2.05 -12.31
N GLU A 370 13.39 -2.60 -12.83
CA GLU A 370 13.51 -2.89 -14.26
C GLU A 370 12.37 -3.78 -14.75
N ARG A 371 12.01 -4.83 -13.98
CA ARG A 371 10.84 -5.67 -14.26
C ARG A 371 9.56 -4.86 -14.42
N MET A 372 9.34 -3.82 -13.62
CA MET A 372 8.20 -2.92 -13.78
C MET A 372 8.30 -2.12 -15.09
N THR A 373 9.47 -1.53 -15.37
CA THR A 373 9.67 -0.76 -16.61
C THR A 373 9.50 -1.63 -17.86
N GLN A 374 10.04 -2.85 -17.87
CA GLN A 374 9.86 -3.80 -18.97
C GLN A 374 8.41 -4.31 -19.07
N ALA A 375 7.76 -4.64 -17.95
CA ALA A 375 6.37 -5.09 -17.98
C ALA A 375 5.41 -4.04 -18.58
N VAL A 376 5.73 -2.75 -18.39
CA VAL A 376 4.89 -1.65 -18.84
C VAL A 376 5.34 -1.08 -20.21
N TYR A 377 6.63 -1.08 -20.51
CA TYR A 377 7.21 -0.38 -21.69
C TYR A 377 8.19 -1.25 -22.51
N GLY A 378 8.23 -2.55 -22.24
CA GLY A 378 9.09 -3.52 -22.92
C GLY A 378 8.59 -3.94 -24.30
N ARG A 379 7.64 -3.22 -24.90
CA ARG A 379 7.14 -3.56 -26.23
C ARG A 379 8.28 -3.43 -27.24
N VAL A 380 8.59 -4.55 -27.90
CA VAL A 380 9.44 -4.58 -29.09
C VAL A 380 8.63 -3.99 -30.24
N THR A 381 9.23 -3.05 -30.97
CA THR A 381 8.65 -2.45 -32.18
C THR A 381 9.58 -2.73 -33.35
N ASP A 382 9.05 -2.73 -34.57
CA ASP A 382 9.84 -3.01 -35.78
C ASP A 382 10.99 -2.00 -35.93
N ASP A 383 10.75 -0.72 -35.62
CA ASP A 383 11.78 0.32 -35.60
C ASP A 383 12.93 0.01 -34.62
N ARG A 384 12.61 -0.60 -33.46
CA ARG A 384 13.62 -1.00 -32.49
C ARG A 384 14.44 -2.19 -32.96
N LEU A 385 13.82 -3.12 -33.69
CA LEU A 385 14.53 -4.23 -34.32
C LEU A 385 15.44 -3.73 -35.45
N ALA A 386 14.97 -2.79 -36.26
CA ALA A 386 15.77 -2.15 -37.31
C ALA A 386 16.97 -1.39 -36.71
N ALA A 387 16.76 -0.58 -35.67
CA ALA A 387 17.85 0.11 -34.97
C ALA A 387 18.85 -0.87 -34.32
N ALA A 388 18.36 -1.98 -33.77
CA ALA A 388 19.22 -3.04 -33.23
C ALA A 388 20.04 -3.74 -34.32
N ALA A 389 19.46 -3.97 -35.51
CA ALA A 389 20.17 -4.55 -36.64
C ALA A 389 21.30 -3.64 -37.14
N VAL A 390 21.04 -2.32 -37.26
CA VAL A 390 22.08 -1.33 -37.61
C VAL A 390 23.19 -1.31 -36.56
N THR A 391 22.82 -1.30 -35.27
CA THR A 391 23.79 -1.31 -34.17
C THR A 391 24.65 -2.57 -34.20
N LEU A 392 24.05 -3.73 -34.44
CA LEU A 392 24.76 -5.00 -34.58
C LEU A 392 25.74 -4.95 -35.77
N SER A 393 25.27 -4.52 -36.94
CA SER A 393 26.11 -4.38 -38.16
C SER A 393 27.36 -3.54 -37.89
N ASN A 394 27.16 -2.38 -37.24
CA ASN A 394 28.26 -1.49 -36.86
C ASN A 394 29.20 -2.12 -35.83
N ALA A 395 28.66 -2.83 -34.84
CA ALA A 395 29.45 -3.45 -33.77
C ALA A 395 30.29 -4.66 -34.26
N VAL A 396 29.81 -5.37 -35.28
CA VAL A 396 30.53 -6.52 -35.87
C VAL A 396 31.37 -6.17 -37.10
N GLY A 397 31.48 -4.88 -37.44
CA GLY A 397 32.30 -4.42 -38.58
C GLY A 397 31.76 -4.85 -39.94
N GLN A 398 30.47 -5.14 -40.05
CA GLN A 398 29.79 -5.36 -41.32
C GLN A 398 29.34 -4.00 -41.84
N SER A 399 30.26 -3.29 -42.47
CA SER A 399 29.98 -2.07 -43.25
C SER A 399 29.66 -2.39 -44.70
#